data_AF-A0A7W1EHD0-F1
#
_entry.id   AF-A0A7W1EHD0-F1
#
_cell.length_a   1.000
_cell.length_b   1.000
_cell.length_c   1.000
_cell.angle_alpha   90.00
_cell.angle_beta   90.00
_cell.angle_gamma   90.00
#
_symmetry.space_group_name_H-M   'P 1'
#
loop_
_entity.id
_entity.type
_entity.pdbx_description
1 polymer ?
#
loop_
_entity_poly.entity_id
_entity_poly.type
_entity_poly.pdbx_seq_one_letter_code
_entity_poly.pdbx_strand_id
1 'polypeptide(L)'
;MAAKQKTYSLHCIIALLALFWPMVLTYMKYAKREKVDGVEDTSYNKPNLTGIVMNDVKPVFSWSGWFNGTFQEETEDYNNDHWSMKETMVRLNNQFYYKAFNQIRVNGFVIGKDDYVFSEGYIYAAFGDDLVPEEKVKTLLQKAKVVQD
;
A
#
# COMPACT_ATOMS: atom_id res chain seq x y z
N MET A 1 36.32 -11.18 -38.60
CA MET A 1 34.87 -11.20 -38.29
C MET A 1 34.58 -10.00 -37.41
N ALA A 2 33.90 -8.97 -37.92
CA ALA A 2 33.57 -7.79 -37.12
C ALA A 2 32.49 -8.16 -36.09
N ALA A 3 32.76 -7.90 -34.80
CA ALA A 3 31.81 -8.12 -33.73
C ALA A 3 30.58 -7.23 -33.97
N LYS A 4 29.39 -7.82 -34.11
CA LYS A 4 28.13 -7.07 -34.17
C LYS A 4 27.99 -6.29 -32.86
N GLN A 5 28.12 -4.97 -32.91
CA GLN A 5 27.79 -4.12 -31.77
C GLN A 5 26.30 -4.26 -31.49
N LYS A 6 25.94 -4.72 -30.28
CA LYS A 6 24.56 -4.77 -29.82
C LYS A 6 24.09 -3.32 -29.59
N THR A 7 23.46 -2.72 -30.58
CA THR A 7 22.78 -1.44 -30.44
C THR A 7 21.41 -1.69 -29.83
N TYR A 8 21.16 -1.17 -28.62
CA TYR A 8 19.82 -1.17 -28.05
C TYR A 8 18.95 -0.16 -28.81
N SER A 9 17.73 -0.56 -29.18
CA SER A 9 16.75 0.35 -29.78
C SER A 9 16.43 1.48 -28.79
N LEU A 10 16.34 2.71 -29.29
CA LEU A 10 16.01 3.90 -28.49
C LEU A 10 14.76 3.68 -27.61
N HIS A 11 13.77 2.95 -28.14
CA HIS A 11 12.54 2.57 -27.44
C HIS A 11 12.80 1.73 -26.19
N CYS A 12 13.77 0.80 -26.24
CA CYS A 12 14.13 -0.03 -25.09
C CYS A 12 14.78 0.79 -23.98
N ILE A 13 15.58 1.80 -24.34
CA ILE A 13 16.21 2.71 -23.39
C ILE A 13 15.14 3.58 -22.72
N ILE A 14 14.20 4.13 -23.50
CA ILE A 14 13.08 4.92 -22.98
C ILE A 14 12.20 4.10 -22.03
N ALA A 15 11.85 2.87 -22.41
CA ALA A 15 11.06 1.97 -21.57
C ALA A 15 11.77 1.64 -20.25
N LEU A 16 13.08 1.41 -20.30
CA LEU A 16 13.89 1.13 -19.13
C LEU A 16 13.95 2.36 -18.20
N LEU A 17 14.20 3.56 -18.74
CA LEU A 17 14.17 4.80 -17.97
C LEU A 17 12.80 5.05 -17.32
N ALA A 18 11.70 4.77 -18.02
CA ALA A 18 10.35 4.88 -17.47
C ALA A 18 10.10 3.90 -16.31
N LEU A 19 10.65 2.67 -16.38
CA LEU A 19 10.58 1.68 -15.29
C LEU A 19 11.40 2.10 -14.07
N PHE A 20 12.57 2.73 -14.28
CA PHE A 20 13.42 3.21 -13.19
C PHE A 20 12.99 4.56 -12.62
N TRP A 21 12.14 5.31 -13.33
CA TRP A 21 11.71 6.65 -12.92
C TRP A 21 11.12 6.73 -11.50
N PRO A 22 10.25 5.79 -11.04
CA PRO A 22 9.76 5.80 -9.67
C PRO A 22 10.87 5.63 -8.64
N MET A 23 11.86 4.76 -8.90
CA MET A 23 13.02 4.56 -8.02
C MET A 23 13.92 5.80 -7.96
N VAL A 24 14.11 6.49 -9.10
CA VAL A 24 14.89 7.73 -9.13
C VAL A 24 14.18 8.83 -8.33
N LEU A 25 12.86 8.96 -8.47
CA LEU A 25 12.08 9.94 -7.70
C LEU A 25 12.09 9.64 -6.20
N THR A 26 11.94 8.38 -5.79
CA THR A 26 12.01 8.00 -4.38
C THR A 26 13.42 8.23 -3.83
N TYR A 27 14.47 7.89 -4.58
CA TYR A 27 15.85 8.16 -4.20
C TYR A 27 16.12 9.67 -4.08
N MET A 28 15.62 10.49 -5.01
CA MET A 28 15.76 11.94 -4.93
C MET A 28 15.06 12.52 -3.70
N LYS A 29 13.86 12.03 -3.35
CA LYS A 29 13.18 12.42 -2.10
C LYS A 29 13.94 11.96 -0.87
N TYR A 30 14.44 10.72 -0.88
CA TYR A 30 15.29 10.16 0.18
C TYR A 30 16.59 10.95 0.37
N ALA A 31 17.23 11.38 -0.72
CA ALA A 31 18.49 12.13 -0.70
C ALA A 31 18.31 13.59 -0.26
N LYS A 32 17.13 14.18 -0.49
CA LYS A 32 16.79 15.55 -0.05
C LYS A 32 16.41 15.65 1.43
N ARG A 33 16.59 14.60 2.24
CA ARG A 33 16.27 14.63 3.66
C ARG A 33 17.16 15.64 4.39
N GLU A 34 16.56 16.56 5.13
CA GLU A 34 17.24 17.45 6.06
C GLU A 34 17.00 16.94 7.48
N LYS A 35 18.05 16.92 8.32
CA LYS A 35 17.91 16.59 9.74
C LYS A 35 17.64 17.90 10.48
N VAL A 36 16.45 18.06 11.05
CA VAL A 36 16.13 19.20 11.94
C VAL A 36 16.21 18.68 13.38
N ASP A 37 17.11 19.25 14.19
CA ASP A 37 17.26 18.96 15.63
C ASP A 37 17.48 17.48 16.00
N GLY A 38 18.18 16.72 15.16
CA GLY A 38 18.47 15.31 15.41
C GLY A 38 17.27 14.36 15.25
N VAL A 39 16.09 14.91 14.96
CA VAL A 39 14.87 14.18 14.59
C VAL A 39 14.80 14.13 13.06
N GLU A 40 14.52 12.95 12.50
CA GLU A 40 14.34 12.81 11.05
C GLU A 40 13.05 13.54 10.66
N ASP A 41 13.14 14.54 9.77
CA ASP A 41 11.95 15.19 9.22
C ASP A 41 11.21 14.18 8.33
N THR A 42 10.14 13.58 8.84
CA THR A 42 9.31 12.61 8.10
C THR A 42 8.24 13.28 7.23
N SER A 43 8.23 14.62 7.14
CA SER A 43 7.28 15.41 6.34
C SER A 43 7.26 15.01 4.87
N TYR A 44 8.43 14.71 4.29
CA TYR A 44 8.56 14.31 2.88
C TYR A 44 7.89 12.96 2.54
N ASN A 45 7.50 12.19 3.57
CA ASN A 45 7.13 10.79 3.45
C ASN A 45 5.88 10.40 4.22
N LYS A 46 5.16 11.36 4.81
CA LYS A 46 3.96 11.08 5.58
C LYS A 46 2.86 10.56 4.66
N PRO A 47 2.36 9.32 4.84
CA PRO A 47 1.21 8.85 4.08
C PRO A 47 -0.01 9.73 4.41
N ASN A 48 -0.76 10.18 3.39
CA ASN A 48 -2.00 10.94 3.58
C ASN A 48 -3.21 10.03 3.85
N LEU A 49 -3.04 8.72 3.68
CA LEU A 49 -4.01 7.69 4.01
C LEU A 49 -3.69 7.15 5.41
N THR A 50 -4.22 7.78 6.47
CA THR A 50 -3.90 7.38 7.85
C THR A 50 -5.09 6.72 8.54
N GLY A 51 -4.88 5.48 9.00
CA GLY A 51 -5.55 4.89 10.16
C GLY A 51 -4.65 5.03 11.39
N ILE A 52 -4.69 4.09 12.34
CA ILE A 52 -3.70 4.04 13.43
C ILE A 52 -2.35 3.62 12.81
N VAL A 53 -1.45 4.58 12.63
CA VAL A 53 -0.09 4.33 12.11
C VAL A 53 0.81 4.04 13.30
N MET A 54 1.29 2.80 13.43
CA MET A 54 2.44 2.53 14.30
C MET A 54 3.66 3.01 13.53
N ASN A 55 4.32 4.05 14.02
CA ASN A 55 5.55 4.51 13.39
C ASN A 55 6.64 3.49 13.69
N ASP A 56 6.98 2.66 12.70
CA ASP A 56 8.13 1.79 12.81
C ASP A 56 9.42 2.61 12.90
N VAL A 57 10.28 2.23 13.84
CA VAL A 57 11.59 2.85 14.00
C VAL A 57 12.46 2.42 12.82
N LYS A 58 13.10 3.38 12.18
CA LYS A 58 13.98 3.12 11.05
C LYS A 58 15.10 2.12 11.43
N PRO A 59 15.25 1.02 10.67
CA PRO A 59 16.27 0.03 10.95
C PRO A 59 17.68 0.60 10.74
N VAL A 60 18.59 0.25 11.65
CA VAL A 60 20.00 0.62 11.56
C VAL A 60 20.74 -0.49 10.85
N PHE A 61 21.51 -0.14 9.82
CA PHE A 61 22.32 -1.11 9.09
C PHE A 61 23.33 -1.79 10.03
N SER A 62 23.32 -3.13 10.04
CA SER A 62 24.33 -3.94 10.70
C SER A 62 24.69 -5.13 9.83
N TRP A 63 25.97 -5.50 9.80
CA TRP A 63 26.44 -6.66 9.03
C TRP A 63 25.77 -7.95 9.49
N SER A 64 25.57 -8.13 10.79
CA SER A 64 24.80 -9.26 11.34
C SER A 64 23.36 -9.26 10.85
N GLY A 65 22.70 -8.09 10.87
CA GLY A 65 21.33 -7.86 10.40
C GLY A 65 21.13 -8.10 8.90
N TRP A 66 22.18 -7.88 8.11
CA TRP A 66 22.14 -8.14 6.67
C TRP A 66 22.16 -9.64 6.34
N PHE A 67 23.01 -10.40 7.03
CA PHE A 67 23.17 -11.85 6.77
C PHE A 67 22.09 -12.70 7.40
N ASN A 68 21.46 -12.24 8.49
CA ASN A 68 20.35 -12.95 9.14
C ASN A 68 18.97 -12.57 8.55
N GLY A 69 18.89 -11.54 7.70
CA GLY A 69 17.64 -11.09 7.06
C GLY A 69 16.82 -10.07 7.87
N THR A 70 17.19 -9.78 9.12
CA THR A 70 16.38 -8.90 9.99
C THR A 70 16.39 -7.46 9.49
N PHE A 71 17.49 -7.00 8.89
CA PHE A 71 17.55 -5.66 8.32
C PHE A 71 16.57 -5.51 7.15
N GLN A 72 16.41 -6.54 6.31
CA GLN A 72 15.52 -6.54 5.16
C GLN A 72 14.06 -6.53 5.62
N GLU A 73 13.71 -7.38 6.58
CA GLU A 73 12.36 -7.46 7.17
C GLU A 73 11.95 -6.12 7.79
N GLU A 74 12.76 -5.58 8.71
CA GLU A 74 12.49 -4.29 9.34
C GLU A 74 12.46 -3.13 8.33
N THR A 75 13.25 -3.21 7.25
CA THR A 75 13.26 -2.21 6.18
C THR A 75 12.01 -2.30 5.31
N GLU A 76 11.52 -3.50 5.03
CA GLU A 76 10.29 -3.72 4.29
C GLU A 76 9.09 -3.18 5.06
N ASP A 77 9.01 -3.46 6.36
CA ASP A 77 7.96 -2.93 7.24
C ASP A 77 8.02 -1.40 7.33
N TYR A 78 9.19 -0.83 7.61
CA TYR A 78 9.39 0.62 7.62
C TYR A 78 8.99 1.25 6.28
N ASN A 79 9.42 0.68 5.15
CA ASN A 79 9.09 1.21 3.83
C ASN A 79 7.62 1.03 3.47
N ASN A 80 6.95 -0.02 3.93
CA ASN A 80 5.52 -0.21 3.69
C ASN A 80 4.71 0.96 4.26
N ASP A 81 5.14 1.51 5.40
CA ASP A 81 4.46 2.64 6.02
C ASP A 81 5.00 4.01 5.57
N HIS A 82 6.27 4.05 5.18
CA HIS A 82 6.97 5.26 4.77
C HIS A 82 7.32 5.25 3.27
N TRP A 83 6.47 4.74 2.39
CA TRP A 83 6.70 4.88 0.94
C TRP A 83 5.87 6.01 0.35
N SER A 84 6.52 7.15 0.07
CA SER A 84 5.88 8.37 -0.43
C SER A 84 5.10 8.22 -1.75
N MET A 85 5.34 7.17 -2.54
CA MET A 85 4.59 6.91 -3.78
C MET A 85 3.51 5.84 -3.62
N LYS A 86 3.35 5.24 -2.44
CA LYS A 86 2.35 4.20 -2.16
C LYS A 86 0.96 4.66 -2.57
N GLU A 87 0.54 5.83 -2.10
CA GLU A 87 -0.77 6.40 -2.44
C GLU A 87 -0.94 6.58 -3.96
N THR A 88 0.01 7.24 -4.61
CA THR A 88 -0.07 7.50 -6.06
C THR A 88 -0.13 6.20 -6.84
N MET A 89 0.69 5.20 -6.49
CA MET A 89 0.72 3.92 -7.17
C MET A 89 -0.55 3.10 -6.94
N VAL A 90 -1.10 3.11 -5.72
CA VAL A 90 -2.40 2.48 -5.42
C VAL A 90 -3.52 3.13 -6.24
N ARG A 91 -3.57 4.46 -6.31
CA ARG A 91 -4.58 5.19 -7.11
C ARG A 91 -4.44 4.88 -8.61
N LEU A 92 -3.22 4.91 -9.14
CA LEU A 92 -2.95 4.57 -10.55
C LEU A 92 -3.36 3.14 -10.87
N ASN A 93 -3.01 2.18 -10.01
CA ASN A 93 -3.38 0.79 -10.16
C ASN A 93 -4.90 0.63 -10.16
N ASN A 94 -5.60 1.19 -9.18
CA ASN A 94 -7.06 1.11 -9.10
C ASN A 94 -7.73 1.76 -10.33
N GLN A 95 -7.22 2.91 -10.78
CA GLN A 95 -7.73 3.61 -11.95
C GLN A 95 -7.51 2.81 -13.24
N PHE A 96 -6.36 2.15 -13.38
CA PHE A 96 -6.04 1.28 -14.51
C PHE A 96 -7.04 0.12 -14.60
N TYR A 97 -7.27 -0.58 -13.48
CA TYR A 97 -8.23 -1.70 -13.44
C TYR A 97 -9.66 -1.26 -13.77
N TYR A 98 -10.07 -0.10 -13.26
CA TYR A 98 -11.37 0.47 -13.59
C TYR A 98 -11.50 0.77 -15.09
N LYS A 99 -10.51 1.44 -15.71
CA LYS A 99 -10.57 1.80 -17.14
C LYS A 99 -10.42 0.60 -18.08
N ALA A 100 -9.54 -0.34 -17.75
CA ALA A 100 -9.21 -1.46 -18.62
C ALA A 100 -10.21 -2.62 -18.50
N PHE A 101 -10.80 -2.82 -17.32
CA PHE A 101 -11.59 -4.01 -17.01
C PHE A 101 -12.95 -3.72 -16.37
N ASN A 102 -13.30 -2.45 -16.11
CA ASN A 102 -14.45 -2.06 -15.29
C ASN A 102 -14.50 -2.78 -13.93
N GLN A 103 -13.34 -2.87 -13.27
CA GLN A 103 -13.18 -3.54 -11.98
C GLN A 103 -12.75 -2.56 -10.90
N ILE A 104 -13.47 -2.55 -9.78
CA ILE A 104 -13.04 -1.88 -8.55
C ILE A 104 -12.20 -2.84 -7.70
N ARG A 105 -11.18 -2.28 -7.04
CA ARG A 105 -10.27 -3.02 -6.14
C ARG A 105 -10.47 -2.54 -4.70
N VAL A 106 -11.72 -2.54 -4.26
CA VAL A 106 -12.10 -2.18 -2.89
C VAL A 106 -12.88 -3.35 -2.31
N ASN A 107 -12.48 -3.83 -1.14
CA ASN A 107 -13.14 -4.95 -0.48
C ASN A 107 -14.54 -4.56 -0.01
N GLY A 108 -15.52 -5.44 -0.20
CA GLY A 108 -16.90 -5.21 0.25
C GLY A 108 -17.72 -4.27 -0.62
N PHE A 109 -17.27 -3.99 -1.85
CA PHE A 109 -17.98 -3.15 -2.81
C PHE A 109 -18.02 -3.80 -4.19
N VAL A 110 -19.15 -3.61 -4.87
CA VAL A 110 -19.40 -4.09 -6.25
C VAL A 110 -19.89 -2.97 -7.15
N ILE A 111 -19.57 -3.05 -8.44
CA ILE A 111 -20.14 -2.17 -9.47
C ILE A 111 -21.47 -2.77 -9.94
N GLY A 112 -22.54 -1.98 -9.85
CA GLY A 112 -23.85 -2.29 -10.39
C GLY A 112 -24.08 -1.64 -11.76
N LYS A 113 -25.36 -1.43 -12.11
CA LYS A 113 -25.74 -0.77 -13.36
C LYS A 113 -25.25 0.67 -13.41
N ASP A 114 -24.92 1.16 -14.60
CA ASP A 114 -24.47 2.54 -14.86
C ASP A 114 -23.30 2.99 -13.97
N ASP A 115 -22.39 2.05 -13.67
CA ASP A 115 -21.20 2.24 -12.84
C ASP A 115 -21.48 2.72 -11.40
N TYR A 116 -22.70 2.52 -10.89
CA TYR A 116 -23.01 2.77 -9.49
C TYR A 116 -22.32 1.77 -8.58
N VAL A 117 -21.71 2.27 -7.50
CA VAL A 117 -20.98 1.44 -6.54
C VAL A 117 -21.89 1.13 -5.35
N PHE A 118 -22.04 -0.16 -5.04
CA PHE A 118 -22.84 -0.66 -3.92
C PHE A 118 -21.94 -1.38 -2.92
N SER A 119 -22.24 -1.24 -1.63
CA SER A 119 -21.62 -2.12 -0.63
C SER A 119 -22.26 -3.50 -0.71
N GLU A 120 -21.44 -4.55 -0.73
CA GLU A 120 -21.90 -5.95 -0.68
C GLU A 120 -22.78 -6.20 0.55
N GLY A 121 -22.49 -5.56 1.69
CA GLY A 121 -23.29 -5.70 2.90
C GLY A 121 -24.76 -5.29 2.72
N TYR A 122 -25.04 -4.22 1.96
CA TYR A 122 -26.42 -3.82 1.69
C TYR A 122 -27.15 -4.83 0.79
N ILE A 123 -26.41 -5.50 -0.09
CA ILE A 123 -26.95 -6.55 -0.95
C ILE A 123 -27.31 -7.76 -0.08
N TYR A 124 -26.37 -8.22 0.76
CA TYR A 124 -26.60 -9.35 1.66
C TYR A 124 -27.77 -9.09 2.63
N ALA A 125 -27.85 -7.89 3.20
CA ALA A 125 -28.94 -7.49 4.09
C ALA A 125 -30.30 -7.50 3.39
N ALA A 126 -30.37 -7.15 2.11
CA ALA A 126 -31.62 -7.18 1.35
C ALA A 126 -32.13 -8.62 1.12
N PHE A 127 -31.23 -9.61 1.05
CA PHE A 127 -31.57 -11.02 0.88
C PHE A 127 -31.60 -11.82 2.20
N GLY A 128 -31.12 -11.24 3.30
CA GLY A 128 -31.00 -11.89 4.60
C GLY A 128 -29.78 -12.83 4.71
N ASP A 129 -28.83 -12.73 3.78
CA ASP A 129 -27.63 -13.59 3.74
C ASP A 129 -26.65 -13.30 4.89
N ASP A 130 -26.70 -12.09 5.45
CA ASP A 130 -25.90 -11.65 6.60
C ASP A 130 -26.65 -11.75 7.94
N LEU A 131 -27.79 -12.46 7.98
CA LEU A 131 -28.58 -12.63 9.18
C LEU A 131 -27.74 -13.32 10.28
N VAL A 132 -27.52 -12.60 11.38
CA VAL A 132 -26.78 -13.11 12.54
C VAL A 132 -27.73 -13.90 13.45
N PRO A 133 -27.45 -15.18 13.76
CA PRO A 133 -28.27 -15.96 14.68
C PRO A 133 -28.34 -15.34 16.08
N GLU A 134 -29.51 -15.43 16.71
CA GLU A 134 -29.78 -14.81 18.02
C GLU A 134 -28.77 -15.25 19.10
N GLU A 135 -28.37 -16.52 19.09
CA GLU A 135 -27.37 -17.08 20.03
C GLU A 135 -26.01 -16.36 19.94
N LYS A 136 -25.58 -16.04 18.71
CA LYS A 136 -24.34 -15.30 18.46
C LYS A 136 -24.46 -13.86 18.98
N VAL A 137 -25.62 -13.23 18.79
CA VAL A 137 -25.91 -11.88 19.33
C VAL A 137 -25.87 -11.89 20.86
N LYS A 138 -26.54 -12.85 21.51
CA LYS A 138 -26.51 -13.00 22.97
C LYS A 138 -25.09 -13.15 23.51
N THR A 139 -24.28 -13.98 22.87
CA THR A 139 -22.87 -14.19 23.26
C THR A 139 -22.05 -12.90 23.15
N LEU A 140 -22.23 -12.13 22.07
CA LEU A 140 -21.54 -10.85 21.89
C LEU A 140 -21.95 -9.81 22.95
N LEU A 141 -23.24 -9.74 23.27
CA LEU A 141 -23.76 -8.84 24.32
C LEU A 141 -23.22 -9.23 25.71
N GLN A 142 -23.11 -10.52 26.01
CA GLN A 142 -22.49 -10.99 27.25
C GLN A 142 -21.01 -10.58 27.33
N LYS A 143 -20.24 -10.73 26.24
CA LYS A 143 -18.85 -10.27 26.19
C LYS A 143 -18.73 -8.75 26.34
N ALA A 144 -19.60 -7.99 25.67
CA ALA A 144 -19.63 -6.54 25.80
C ALA A 144 -19.90 -6.09 27.24
N LYS A 145 -20.80 -6.78 27.95
CA LYS A 145 -21.10 -6.51 29.35
C LYS A 145 -19.88 -6.69 30.27
N VAL A 146 -19.01 -7.67 30.00
CA VAL A 146 -17.78 -7.89 30.79
C VAL A 146 -16.78 -6.73 30.64
N VAL A 147 -16.74 -6.07 29.49
CA VAL A 147 -15.83 -4.95 29.18
C VAL A 147 -16.43 -3.59 29.57
N GLN A 148 -17.71 -3.56 29.96
CA GLN A 148 -18.42 -2.33 30.31
C GLN A 148 -18.05 -1.80 31.70
N ASP A 149 -17.57 -2.68 32.59
CA ASP A 149 -17.07 -2.36 33.93
C ASP A 149 -15.57 -2.01 33.90
#